data_AF-A0A1B8ZWJ5-F1
#
_entry.id   AF-A0A1B8ZWJ5-F1
#
_cell.length_a   1.000
_cell.length_b   1.000
_cell.length_c   1.000
_cell.angle_alpha   90.00
_cell.angle_beta   90.00
_cell.angle_gamma   90.00
#
_symmetry.space_group_name_H-M   'P 1'
#
loop_
_entity.id
_entity.type
_entity.pdbx_description
1 polymer ?
#
loop_
_entity_poly.entity_id
_entity_poly.type
_entity_poly.pdbx_seq_one_letter_code
_entity_poly.pdbx_strand_id
1 'polypeptide(L)'
;MKSTEMASFDRAMKEIMKPENRSTPEEKARWGAQLNDRTLDILFNASLELVGKTNANKNSSREEKEKVIVKATEAYFTKLNTIKANQKAEN
;
A
#
# COMPACT_ATOMS: atom_id res chain seq x y z
N MET A 1 -16.78 7.39 8.29
CA MET A 1 -15.61 8.24 7.93
C MET A 1 -14.46 7.33 7.55
N LYS A 2 -13.67 7.64 6.51
CA LYS A 2 -12.46 6.86 6.17
C LYS A 2 -11.39 7.15 7.23
N SER A 3 -10.76 6.13 7.78
CA SER A 3 -9.68 6.29 8.78
C SER A 3 -8.47 7.00 8.19
N THR A 4 -7.71 7.74 9.00
CA THR A 4 -6.52 8.48 8.57
C THR A 4 -5.51 7.55 7.88
N GLU A 5 -5.37 6.31 8.36
CA GLU A 5 -4.44 5.36 7.73
C GLU A 5 -4.89 4.95 6.31
N MET A 6 -6.20 4.88 6.05
CA MET A 6 -6.74 4.61 4.70
C MET A 6 -6.38 5.74 3.73
N ALA A 7 -6.34 6.98 4.20
CA ALA A 7 -5.97 8.13 3.39
C ALA A 7 -4.47 8.13 3.05
N SER A 8 -3.61 7.73 4.00
CA SER A 8 -2.17 7.53 3.73
C SER A 8 -1.94 6.45 2.68
N PHE A 9 -2.64 5.32 2.77
CA PHE A 9 -2.52 4.23 1.80
C PHE A 9 -3.03 4.62 0.40
N ASP A 10 -4.16 5.34 0.31
CA ASP A 10 -4.69 5.87 -0.95
C ASP A 10 -3.72 6.89 -1.59
N ARG A 11 -3.09 7.72 -0.76
CA ARG A 11 -2.05 8.67 -1.19
C ARG A 11 -0.82 7.95 -1.74
N ALA A 12 -0.36 6.89 -1.07
CA ALA A 12 0.76 6.08 -1.54
C ALA A 12 0.45 5.35 -2.85
N MET A 13 -0.76 4.78 -2.97
CA MET A 13 -1.27 4.21 -4.23
C MET A 13 -1.27 5.24 -5.38
N LYS A 14 -1.65 6.49 -5.11
CA LYS A 14 -1.60 7.56 -6.12
C LYS A 14 -0.17 8.00 -6.43
N GLU A 15 0.69 8.09 -5.42
CA GLU A 15 2.11 8.42 -5.56
C GLU A 15 2.83 7.42 -6.46
N ILE A 16 2.56 6.12 -6.34
CA ILE A 16 3.17 5.11 -7.22
C ILE A 16 2.62 5.13 -8.64
N MET A 17 1.40 5.67 -8.84
CA MET A 17 0.83 5.86 -10.16
C MET A 17 1.36 7.11 -10.87
N LYS A 18 2.01 8.04 -10.15
CA LYS A 18 2.60 9.24 -10.77
C LYS A 18 3.69 8.85 -11.78
N PRO A 19 3.80 9.58 -12.90
CA PRO A 19 4.82 9.32 -13.91
C PRO A 19 6.25 9.42 -13.36
N GLU A 20 6.47 10.20 -12.30
CA GLU A 20 7.77 10.36 -11.64
C GLU A 20 8.20 9.11 -10.83
N ASN A 21 7.24 8.30 -10.37
CA ASN A 21 7.48 7.07 -9.61
C ASN A 21 7.15 5.80 -10.41
N ARG A 22 6.66 5.96 -11.65
CA ARG A 22 6.50 4.86 -12.59
C ARG A 22 7.87 4.35 -13.00
N SER A 23 8.02 3.03 -13.00
CA SER A 23 9.20 2.38 -13.56
C SER A 23 9.45 2.91 -14.95
N THR A 24 10.63 3.51 -15.14
CA THR A 24 11.10 3.90 -16.47
C THR A 24 11.14 2.66 -17.37
N PRO A 25 11.02 2.82 -18.71
CA PRO A 25 11.08 1.67 -19.62
C PRO A 25 12.35 0.83 -19.45
N GLU A 26 13.47 1.45 -19.06
CA GLU A 26 14.73 0.77 -18.73
C GLU A 26 14.64 -0.06 -17.44
N GLU A 27 14.01 0.45 -16.39
CA GLU A 27 13.77 -0.31 -15.15
C GLU A 27 12.72 -1.40 -15.35
N LYS A 28 11.71 -1.17 -16.21
CA LYS A 28 10.75 -2.18 -16.65
C LYS A 28 11.40 -3.30 -17.43
N ALA A 29 12.45 -3.01 -18.21
CA ALA A 29 13.21 -4.04 -18.92
C ALA A 29 14.09 -4.86 -17.97
N ARG A 30 14.58 -4.26 -16.89
CA ARG A 30 15.46 -4.93 -15.89
C ARG A 30 14.70 -5.70 -14.82
N TRP A 31 13.56 -5.18 -14.38
CA TRP A 31 12.73 -5.72 -13.29
C TRP A 31 11.40 -6.30 -13.81
N GLY A 32 11.07 -6.16 -15.09
CA GLY A 32 9.85 -6.72 -15.67
C GLY A 32 8.57 -6.06 -15.15
N ALA A 33 7.61 -6.87 -14.72
CA ALA A 33 6.33 -6.43 -14.15
C ALA A 33 6.42 -6.08 -12.65
N GLN A 34 7.60 -6.20 -12.06
CA GLN A 34 7.84 -6.02 -10.64
C GLN A 34 8.02 -4.54 -10.30
N LEU A 35 7.45 -4.09 -9.17
CA LEU A 35 7.56 -2.70 -8.70
C LEU A 35 9.03 -2.32 -8.46
N ASN A 36 9.43 -1.08 -8.76
CA ASN A 36 10.78 -0.62 -8.40
C ASN A 36 10.91 -0.50 -6.88
N ASP A 37 12.15 -0.57 -6.36
CA ASP A 37 12.42 -0.41 -4.93
C ASP A 37 11.79 0.87 -4.35
N ARG A 38 11.78 1.99 -5.08
CA ARG A 38 11.11 3.24 -4.64
C ARG A 38 9.61 3.04 -4.45
N THR A 39 8.97 2.47 -5.45
CA THR A 39 7.52 2.22 -5.48
C THR A 39 7.11 1.27 -4.36
N LEU A 40 7.95 0.26 -4.14
CA LEU A 40 7.79 -0.74 -3.10
C LEU A 40 7.99 -0.15 -1.70
N ASP A 41 8.96 0.76 -1.52
CA ASP A 41 9.19 1.46 -0.26
C ASP A 41 8.07 2.44 0.09
N ILE A 42 7.55 3.19 -0.89
CA ILE A 42 6.42 4.11 -0.71
C ILE A 42 5.17 3.34 -0.25
N LEU A 43 4.83 2.25 -0.95
CA LEU A 43 3.71 1.39 -0.57
C LEU A 43 3.93 0.75 0.80
N PHE A 44 5.14 0.25 1.06
CA PHE A 44 5.48 -0.38 2.33
C PHE A 44 5.31 0.57 3.51
N ASN A 45 5.86 1.79 3.44
CA ASN A 45 5.69 2.78 4.51
C ASN A 45 4.21 3.08 4.79
N ALA A 46 3.39 3.26 3.75
CA ALA A 46 1.96 3.49 3.93
C ALA A 46 1.21 2.26 4.44
N SER A 47 1.63 1.05 4.05
CA SER A 47 1.12 -0.21 4.58
C SER A 47 1.44 -0.36 6.06
N LEU A 48 2.62 0.08 6.51
CA LEU A 48 2.98 0.08 7.92
C LEU A 48 2.09 1.00 8.75
N GLU A 49 1.80 2.19 8.23
CA GLU A 49 0.84 3.10 8.86
C GLU A 49 -0.55 2.46 8.95
N LEU A 50 -1.02 1.79 7.89
CA LEU A 50 -2.32 1.13 7.85
C LEU A 50 -2.44 -0.06 8.82
N VAL A 51 -1.38 -0.86 8.95
CA VAL A 51 -1.34 -2.02 9.84
C VAL A 51 -0.93 -1.64 11.26
N GLY A 52 -0.63 -0.35 11.52
CA GLY A 52 -0.22 0.16 12.84
C GLY A 52 1.16 -0.34 13.29
N LYS A 53 2.00 -0.81 12.37
CA LYS A 53 3.36 -1.28 12.66
C LYS A 53 4.38 -0.18 12.34
N THR A 54 4.47 0.84 13.20
CA THR A 54 5.46 1.94 13.08
C THR A 54 6.93 1.47 13.16
N ASN A 55 7.18 0.22 13.59
CA ASN A 55 8.52 -0.35 13.82
C ASN A 55 8.88 -1.51 12.88
N ALA A 56 8.35 -1.60 11.67
CA ALA A 56 8.89 -2.59 10.74
C ALA A 56 10.26 -2.15 10.21
N ASN A 57 11.17 -3.12 10.15
CA ASN A 57 12.55 -2.90 9.81
C ASN A 57 12.67 -2.34 8.38
N LYS A 58 13.29 -1.16 8.20
CA LYS A 58 13.55 -0.60 6.85
C LYS A 58 14.43 -1.54 5.98
N ASN A 59 15.16 -2.45 6.63
CA ASN A 59 15.94 -3.52 5.99
C ASN A 59 15.12 -4.80 5.70
N SER A 60 13.80 -4.77 5.79
CA SER A 60 12.98 -5.92 5.36
C SER A 60 13.23 -6.25 3.90
N SER A 61 13.40 -7.55 3.62
CA SER A 61 13.57 -8.05 2.25
C SER A 61 12.38 -7.67 1.40
N ARG A 62 12.59 -7.59 0.08
CA ARG A 62 11.55 -7.29 -0.90
C ARG A 62 10.28 -8.13 -0.70
N GLU A 63 10.43 -9.44 -0.50
CA GLU A 63 9.32 -10.35 -0.19
C GLU A 63 8.56 -9.99 1.09
N GLU A 64 9.25 -9.56 2.14
CA GLU A 64 8.58 -9.13 3.37
C GLU A 64 7.79 -7.85 3.15
N LYS A 65 8.39 -6.89 2.42
CA LYS A 65 7.70 -5.65 2.06
C LYS A 65 6.44 -5.95 1.24
N GLU A 66 6.52 -6.83 0.25
CA GLU A 66 5.36 -7.30 -0.53
C GLU A 66 4.30 -7.97 0.35
N LYS A 67 4.68 -8.86 1.27
CA LYS A 67 3.74 -9.49 2.22
C LYS A 67 3.03 -8.47 3.11
N VAL A 68 3.73 -7.43 3.57
CA VAL A 68 3.15 -6.35 4.36
C VAL A 68 2.17 -5.52 3.52
N ILE A 69 2.50 -5.24 2.26
CA ILE A 69 1.60 -4.53 1.34
C ILE A 69 0.32 -5.31 1.09
N VAL A 70 0.43 -6.63 0.87
CA VAL A 70 -0.73 -7.51 0.71
C VAL A 70 -1.60 -7.49 1.96
N LYS A 71 -1.01 -7.68 3.14
CA LYS A 71 -1.75 -7.61 4.42
C LYS A 71 -2.43 -6.27 4.65
N ALA A 72 -1.76 -5.17 4.33
CA ALA A 72 -2.36 -3.85 4.43
C ALA A 72 -3.53 -3.71 3.47
N THR A 73 -3.39 -4.17 2.23
CA THR A 73 -4.47 -4.14 1.25
C THR A 73 -5.67 -4.97 1.72
N GLU A 74 -5.45 -6.17 2.25
CA GLU A 74 -6.50 -6.98 2.86
C GLU A 74 -7.19 -6.25 4.02
N ALA A 75 -6.43 -5.70 4.96
CA ALA A 75 -6.97 -4.93 6.08
C ALA A 75 -7.76 -3.69 5.61
N TYR A 76 -7.30 -3.01 4.56
CA TYR A 76 -7.98 -1.90 3.92
C TYR A 76 -9.34 -2.35 3.38
N PHE A 77 -9.38 -3.44 2.61
CA PHE A 77 -10.63 -3.98 2.07
C PHE A 77 -11.57 -4.49 3.16
N THR A 78 -11.06 -5.14 4.20
CA THR A 78 -11.86 -5.56 5.35
C THR A 78 -12.49 -4.36 6.04
N LYS A 79 -11.70 -3.32 6.37
CA LYS A 79 -12.22 -2.07 6.96
C LYS A 79 -13.26 -1.41 6.05
N LEU A 80 -13.02 -1.36 4.73
CA LEU A 80 -13.97 -0.80 3.76
C LEU A 80 -15.28 -1.57 3.71
N ASN A 81 -15.21 -2.89 3.73
CA ASN A 81 -16.38 -3.75 3.70
C ASN A 81 -17.18 -3.61 5.00
N THR A 82 -16.52 -3.57 6.16
CA THR A 82 -17.17 -3.28 7.45
C THR A 82 -17.86 -1.92 7.44
N ILE A 83 -17.22 -0.87 6.91
CA ILE A 83 -17.86 0.46 6.78
C ILE A 83 -19.09 0.38 5.87
N LYS A 84 -19.00 -0.28 4.71
CA LYS A 84 -20.15 -0.48 3.81
C LYS A 84 -21.26 -1.31 4.44
N ALA A 85 -20.93 -2.34 5.20
CA ALA A 85 -21.88 -3.21 5.88
C ALA A 85 -22.64 -2.44 6.97
N ASN A 86 -21.94 -1.63 7.77
CA ASN A 86 -22.57 -0.76 8.76
C ASN A 86 -23.47 0.31 8.09
N GLN A 87 -23.02 0.93 6.99
CA GLN A 87 -23.84 1.87 6.23
C GLN A 87 -25.10 1.23 5.64
N LYS A 88 -25.10 -0.08 5.38
CA LYS A 88 -26.26 -0.81 4.85
C LYS A 88 -27.20 -1.33 5.95
N ALA A 89 -26.73 -1.41 7.19
CA ALA A 89 -27.51 -1.84 8.35
C ALA A 89 -28.27 -0.68 9.03
N GLU A 90 -27.91 0.57 8.72
CA GLU A 90 -28.57 1.79 9.22
C GLU A 90 -29.72 2.29 8.31
N ASN A 91 -30.16 1.51 7.32
CA ASN A 91 -31.25 1.88 6.40
C ASN A 91 -32.42 0.89 6.43
#